data_AF-A0A9D4QD47-F1
#
_entry.id   AF-A0A9D4QD47-F1
#
_cell.length_a   1.000
_cell.length_b   1.000
_cell.length_c   1.000
_cell.angle_alpha   90.00
_cell.angle_beta   90.00
_cell.angle_gamma   90.00
#
_symmetry.space_group_name_H-M   'P 1'
#
loop_
_entity.id
_entity.type
_entity.pdbx_description
1 polymer ?
#
loop_
_entity_poly.entity_id
_entity_poly.type
_entity_poly.pdbx_seq_one_letter_code
_entity_poly.pdbx_strand_id
1 'polypeptide(L)'
;MADSGGRFMYRVRGFGSHVECRLVEFLRELDAVCVCSWCGFVTKWKTSLYSCGDIACKECSIEIGSGDCPVHGKTVSRVMELQFPYGYNAGNEKVRCANAMRGCQFEDTLSGLDTHLKKRCAFQFIACIRCRRGVPYKDMRTHFSTCKGASRASSSSSDAASLVEDLANARKELDHALALTDIDGERCELRKAVTSASEMFARLQTQLAMVGTSLSD
;
A
#
# COMPACT_ATOMS: atom_id res chain seq x y z
N MET A 1 -1.02 25.31 -23.35
CA MET A 1 -1.29 23.87 -23.46
C MET A 1 -1.33 23.33 -22.05
N ALA A 2 -2.52 23.08 -21.51
CA ALA A 2 -2.68 22.57 -20.17
C ALA A 2 -2.35 21.07 -20.19
N ASP A 3 -1.24 20.70 -19.54
CA ASP A 3 -0.88 19.32 -19.25
C ASP A 3 -1.96 18.75 -18.34
N SER A 4 -2.87 17.93 -18.90
CA SER A 4 -3.79 17.11 -18.13
C SER A 4 -2.97 15.98 -17.49
N GLY A 5 -2.14 16.34 -16.51
CA GLY A 5 -1.18 15.50 -15.82
C GLY A 5 -1.88 14.47 -14.94
N GLY A 6 -2.41 13.42 -15.56
CA GLY A 6 -2.90 12.25 -14.86
C GLY A 6 -1.78 11.60 -14.04
N ARG A 7 -2.06 11.26 -12.79
CA ARG A 7 -1.15 10.42 -11.99
C ARG A 7 -1.43 8.96 -12.33
N PHE A 8 -0.44 8.28 -12.88
CA PHE A 8 -0.56 6.88 -13.27
C PHE A 8 -0.16 5.97 -12.11
N MET A 9 -1.15 5.51 -11.34
CA MET A 9 -0.93 4.76 -10.10
C MET A 9 -1.25 3.28 -10.29
N TYR A 10 -0.29 2.39 -10.05
CA TYR A 10 -0.51 0.94 -10.15
C TYR A 10 0.06 0.20 -8.94
N ARG A 11 -0.58 -0.92 -8.57
CA ARG A 11 0.00 -1.85 -7.59
C ARG A 11 1.02 -2.74 -8.30
N VAL A 12 2.17 -2.95 -7.68
CA VAL A 12 3.26 -3.72 -8.28
C VAL A 12 3.57 -5.00 -7.49
N ARG A 13 4.00 -6.06 -8.17
CA ARG A 13 4.38 -7.34 -7.55
C ARG A 13 5.62 -7.95 -8.20
N GLY A 14 6.53 -8.50 -7.38
CA GLY A 14 7.75 -9.16 -7.85
C GLY A 14 8.94 -8.24 -8.10
N PHE A 15 8.87 -6.98 -7.70
CA PHE A 15 9.93 -5.97 -7.92
C PHE A 15 10.82 -5.71 -6.69
N GLY A 16 10.53 -6.37 -5.56
CA GLY A 16 11.33 -6.27 -4.33
C GLY A 16 10.46 -6.00 -3.11
N SER A 17 10.93 -6.41 -1.92
CA SER A 17 10.12 -6.41 -0.70
C SER A 17 9.68 -5.02 -0.22
N HIS A 18 10.36 -3.94 -0.63
CA HIS A 18 10.00 -2.58 -0.24
C HIS A 18 8.98 -1.93 -1.19
N VAL A 19 8.74 -2.55 -2.34
CA VAL A 19 7.74 -2.12 -3.33
C VAL A 19 6.61 -3.14 -3.50
N GLU A 20 6.76 -4.34 -2.95
CA GLU A 20 5.77 -5.43 -3.04
C GLU A 20 4.38 -4.99 -2.57
N CYS A 21 3.39 -5.15 -3.45
CA CYS A 21 1.99 -4.79 -3.26
C CYS A 21 1.72 -3.31 -2.94
N ARG A 22 2.71 -2.42 -3.16
CA ARG A 22 2.53 -0.98 -2.98
C ARG A 22 1.99 -0.33 -4.24
N LEU A 23 1.23 0.74 -4.02
CA LEU A 23 0.84 1.66 -5.07
C LEU A 23 2.05 2.51 -5.45
N VAL A 24 2.42 2.49 -6.72
CA VAL A 24 3.57 3.20 -7.29
C VAL A 24 3.08 4.16 -8.35
N GLU A 25 3.62 5.38 -8.33
CA GLU A 25 3.36 6.40 -9.34
C GLU A 25 4.35 6.23 -10.49
N PHE A 26 3.82 5.93 -11.67
CA PHE A 26 4.56 5.87 -12.92
C PHE A 26 4.52 7.23 -13.60
N LEU A 27 5.62 7.61 -14.25
CA LEU A 27 5.70 8.89 -14.98
C LEU A 27 4.89 8.89 -16.28
N ARG A 28 4.46 7.71 -16.74
CA ARG A 28 3.61 7.53 -17.91
C ARG A 28 2.59 6.43 -17.64
N GLU A 29 1.52 6.45 -18.41
CA GLU A 29 0.56 5.35 -18.46
C GLU A 29 1.26 4.08 -18.96
N LEU A 30 0.92 2.94 -18.36
CA LEU A 30 1.42 1.64 -18.78
C LEU A 30 0.51 1.05 -19.84
N ASP A 31 1.10 0.31 -20.78
CA ASP A 31 0.33 -0.49 -21.72
C ASP A 31 -0.52 -1.50 -20.95
N ALA A 32 -1.77 -1.73 -21.40
CA ALA A 32 -2.70 -2.63 -20.74
C ALA A 32 -2.12 -4.06 -20.57
N VAL A 33 -1.20 -4.46 -21.45
CA VAL A 33 -0.52 -5.76 -21.40
C VAL A 33 0.38 -5.96 -20.17
N CYS A 34 0.69 -4.89 -19.46
CA CYS A 34 1.52 -4.90 -18.26
C CYS A 34 0.70 -5.12 -16.99
N VAL A 35 -0.61 -4.90 -17.07
CA VAL A 35 -1.52 -4.91 -15.94
C VAL A 35 -2.38 -6.16 -16.06
N CYS A 36 -2.40 -6.98 -15.00
CA CYS A 36 -3.31 -8.12 -14.96
C CYS A 36 -4.76 -7.62 -14.96
N SER A 37 -5.57 -8.04 -15.94
CA SER A 37 -7.00 -7.72 -16.04
C SER A 37 -7.80 -8.22 -14.84
N TRP A 38 -7.31 -9.24 -14.13
CA TRP A 38 -8.07 -9.88 -13.04
C TRP A 38 -7.75 -9.32 -11.66
N CYS A 39 -6.51 -8.91 -11.40
CA CYS A 39 -6.11 -8.38 -10.09
C CYS A 39 -5.62 -6.93 -10.12
N GLY A 40 -5.42 -6.34 -11.30
CA GLY A 40 -4.94 -4.96 -11.47
C GLY A 40 -3.45 -4.77 -11.14
N PHE A 41 -2.70 -5.84 -10.85
CA PHE A 41 -1.28 -5.73 -10.54
C PHE A 41 -0.42 -5.67 -11.81
N VAL A 42 0.59 -4.82 -11.77
CA VAL A 42 1.76 -4.87 -12.65
C VAL A 42 2.73 -5.88 -12.06
N THR A 43 3.09 -6.90 -12.82
CA THR A 43 3.94 -7.99 -12.32
C THR A 43 5.24 -8.10 -13.11
N LYS A 44 6.31 -8.56 -12.45
CA LYS A 44 7.61 -8.81 -13.10
C LYS A 44 7.59 -10.05 -14.01
N TRP A 45 6.67 -10.97 -13.76
CA TRP A 45 6.66 -12.28 -14.39
C TRP A 45 5.84 -12.29 -15.68
N LYS A 46 5.96 -13.40 -16.41
CA LYS A 46 5.19 -13.66 -17.62
C LYS A 46 3.69 -13.59 -17.33
N THR A 47 2.96 -13.01 -18.27
CA THR A 47 1.50 -12.98 -18.27
C THR A 47 0.96 -13.96 -19.31
N SER A 48 -0.32 -14.30 -19.23
CA SER A 48 -1.00 -15.16 -20.19
C SER A 48 -2.18 -14.42 -20.79
N LEU A 49 -2.31 -14.49 -22.12
CA LEU A 49 -3.46 -13.97 -22.85
C LEU A 49 -4.52 -15.08 -22.94
N TYR A 50 -5.76 -14.72 -22.62
CA TYR A 50 -6.91 -15.61 -22.67
C TYR A 50 -7.79 -15.32 -23.89
N SER A 51 -8.62 -16.29 -24.26
CA SER A 51 -9.54 -16.23 -25.42
C SER A 51 -10.57 -15.10 -25.33
N CYS A 52 -10.84 -14.58 -24.13
CA CYS A 52 -11.67 -13.38 -23.92
C CYS A 52 -10.93 -12.05 -24.18
N GLY A 53 -9.62 -12.09 -24.47
CA GLY A 53 -8.78 -10.90 -24.63
C GLY A 53 -8.11 -10.41 -23.34
N ASP A 54 -8.47 -10.96 -22.18
CA ASP A 54 -7.87 -10.58 -20.90
C ASP A 54 -6.45 -11.13 -20.74
N ILE A 55 -5.66 -10.39 -19.97
CA ILE A 55 -4.29 -10.75 -19.63
C ILE A 55 -4.23 -11.05 -18.13
N ALA A 56 -3.75 -12.23 -17.76
CA ALA A 56 -3.60 -12.61 -16.37
C ALA A 56 -2.14 -12.79 -15.98
N CYS A 57 -1.77 -12.38 -14.77
CA CYS A 57 -0.48 -12.71 -14.19
C CYS A 57 -0.40 -14.21 -13.85
N LYS A 58 0.83 -14.69 -13.68
CA LYS A 58 1.10 -16.11 -13.37
C LYS A 58 0.26 -16.64 -12.19
N GLU A 59 0.15 -15.87 -11.11
CA GLU A 59 -0.60 -16.25 -9.91
C GLU A 59 -2.08 -16.45 -10.22
N CYS A 60 -2.74 -15.45 -10.82
CA CYS A 60 -4.16 -15.57 -11.13
C CYS A 60 -4.42 -16.63 -12.21
N SER A 61 -3.50 -16.82 -13.17
CA SER A 61 -3.57 -17.92 -14.13
C SER A 61 -3.51 -19.30 -13.49
N ILE A 62 -2.76 -19.48 -12.40
CA ILE A 62 -2.69 -20.74 -11.65
C ILE A 62 -3.99 -20.96 -10.87
N GLU A 63 -4.50 -19.92 -10.21
CA GLU A 63 -5.73 -20.00 -9.42
C GLU A 63 -6.96 -20.39 -10.27
N ILE A 64 -7.08 -19.84 -11.49
CA ILE A 64 -8.23 -20.14 -12.36
C ILE A 64 -8.05 -21.43 -13.15
N GLY A 65 -6.83 -21.76 -13.58
CA GLY A 65 -6.58 -22.95 -14.39
C GLY A 65 -7.42 -22.97 -15.68
N SER A 66 -8.44 -23.85 -15.71
CA SER A 66 -9.43 -24.00 -16.79
C SER A 66 -10.85 -23.68 -16.31
N GLY A 67 -10.98 -22.55 -15.62
CA GLY A 67 -12.25 -22.02 -15.13
C GLY A 67 -12.83 -20.88 -15.98
N ASP A 68 -13.82 -20.21 -15.41
CA ASP A 68 -14.44 -19.04 -16.00
C ASP A 68 -13.63 -17.77 -15.75
N CYS A 69 -13.63 -16.87 -16.72
CA CYS A 69 -13.02 -15.56 -16.60
C CYS A 69 -13.73 -14.76 -15.49
N PRO A 70 -13.00 -14.21 -14.51
CA PRO A 70 -13.59 -13.50 -13.38
C PRO A 70 -14.17 -12.14 -13.78
N VAL A 71 -13.76 -11.60 -14.93
CA VAL A 71 -14.27 -10.32 -15.47
C VAL A 71 -15.56 -10.55 -16.27
N HIS A 72 -15.63 -11.64 -17.01
CA HIS A 72 -16.68 -11.86 -18.02
C HIS A 72 -17.64 -13.01 -17.72
N GLY A 73 -17.34 -13.86 -16.73
CA GLY A 73 -18.15 -15.02 -16.35
C GLY A 73 -18.26 -16.11 -17.43
N LYS A 74 -17.31 -16.16 -18.37
CA LYS A 74 -17.29 -17.12 -19.48
C LYS A 74 -16.10 -18.05 -19.36
N THR A 75 -16.28 -19.31 -19.74
CA THR A 75 -15.17 -20.26 -19.80
C THR A 75 -14.11 -19.76 -20.75
N VAL A 76 -12.86 -19.74 -20.28
CA VAL A 76 -11.73 -19.24 -21.06
C VAL A 76 -10.61 -20.25 -21.13
N SER A 77 -10.04 -20.36 -22.32
CA SER A 77 -8.76 -21.05 -22.53
C SER A 77 -7.61 -20.04 -22.62
N ARG A 78 -6.43 -20.49 -22.15
CA ARG A 78 -5.16 -19.79 -22.37
C ARG A 78 -4.81 -19.90 -23.86
N VAL A 79 -4.66 -18.75 -24.52
CA VAL A 79 -4.31 -18.67 -25.95
C VAL A 79 -2.80 -18.69 -26.12
N MET A 80 -2.10 -17.86 -25.34
CA MET A 80 -0.64 -17.80 -25.37
C MET A 80 -0.07 -17.38 -24.03
N GLU A 81 1.10 -17.90 -23.70
CA GLU A 81 1.96 -17.30 -22.69
C GLU A 81 2.64 -16.09 -23.33
N LEU A 82 2.38 -14.89 -22.83
CA LEU A 82 3.12 -13.70 -23.19
C LEU A 82 4.48 -13.80 -22.48
N GLN A 83 5.39 -14.56 -23.08
CA GLN A 83 6.81 -14.37 -22.83
C GLN A 83 7.14 -13.04 -23.49
N PHE A 84 7.09 -11.93 -22.76
CA PHE A 84 7.39 -10.58 -23.27
C PHE A 84 8.53 -10.64 -24.30
N PRO A 85 8.23 -10.67 -25.62
CA PRO A 85 9.23 -11.01 -26.60
C PRO A 85 9.67 -9.75 -27.34
N TYR A 86 9.74 -8.59 -26.68
CA TYR A 86 10.12 -7.31 -27.33
C TYR A 86 10.74 -6.31 -26.33
N GLY A 87 11.52 -6.78 -25.35
CA GLY A 87 12.25 -5.88 -24.44
C GLY A 87 11.39 -5.06 -23.47
N TYR A 88 10.05 -5.18 -23.53
CA TYR A 88 9.16 -4.51 -22.59
C TYR A 88 9.21 -5.23 -21.24
N ASN A 89 9.74 -4.53 -20.26
CA ASN A 89 9.85 -4.97 -18.88
C ASN A 89 9.34 -3.82 -18.03
N ALA A 90 8.21 -4.00 -17.33
CA ALA A 90 7.66 -2.97 -16.45
C ALA A 90 8.67 -2.50 -15.39
N GLY A 91 9.68 -3.31 -15.09
CA GLY A 91 10.81 -2.95 -14.24
C GLY A 91 11.70 -1.83 -14.79
N ASN A 92 11.66 -1.53 -16.09
CA ASN A 92 12.40 -0.44 -16.73
C ASN A 92 11.60 0.88 -16.77
N GLU A 93 10.32 0.82 -16.43
CA GLU A 93 9.45 1.99 -16.44
C GLU A 93 9.82 2.98 -15.35
N LYS A 94 9.77 4.28 -15.69
CA LYS A 94 10.13 5.35 -14.78
C LYS A 94 9.01 5.57 -13.75
N VAL A 95 9.40 5.66 -12.49
CA VAL A 95 8.50 5.82 -11.35
C VAL A 95 9.03 6.88 -10.39
N ARG A 96 8.11 7.49 -9.63
CA ARG A 96 8.45 8.36 -8.50
C ARG A 96 8.60 7.55 -7.22
N CYS A 97 9.49 8.02 -6.34
CA CYS A 97 9.54 7.50 -4.98
C CYS A 97 8.24 7.77 -4.23
N ALA A 98 7.79 6.81 -3.42
CA ALA A 98 6.64 6.96 -2.53
C ALA A 98 6.77 8.15 -1.54
N ASN A 99 7.99 8.66 -1.33
CA ASN A 99 8.26 9.84 -0.51
C ASN A 99 8.44 11.13 -1.33
N ALA A 100 7.99 11.17 -2.60
CA ALA A 100 8.11 12.35 -3.46
C ALA A 100 7.44 13.59 -2.87
N MET A 101 6.23 13.43 -2.33
CA MET A 101 5.49 14.49 -1.62
C MET A 101 6.23 15.03 -0.38
N ARG A 102 7.23 14.31 0.11
CA ARG A 102 8.07 14.71 1.26
C ARG A 102 9.40 15.32 0.83
N GLY A 103 9.63 15.45 -0.48
CA GLY A 103 10.83 16.05 -1.07
C GLY A 103 11.81 15.05 -1.69
N CYS A 104 11.50 13.75 -1.75
CA CYS A 104 12.37 12.81 -2.45
C CYS A 104 12.26 13.01 -3.98
N GLN A 105 13.37 13.35 -4.63
CA GLN A 105 13.41 13.61 -6.08
C GLN A 105 13.78 12.38 -6.91
N PHE A 106 13.67 11.18 -6.34
CA PHE A 106 13.96 9.96 -7.10
C PHE A 106 12.89 9.75 -8.18
N GLU A 107 13.35 9.80 -9.43
CA GLU A 107 12.62 9.47 -10.64
C GLU A 107 13.48 8.55 -11.51
N ASP A 108 13.30 7.25 -11.33
CA ASP A 108 14.07 6.24 -12.06
C ASP A 108 13.26 4.96 -12.24
N THR A 109 13.88 3.88 -12.71
CA THR A 109 13.18 2.64 -13.03
C THR A 109 12.52 1.99 -11.82
N LEU A 110 11.40 1.29 -12.04
CA LEU A 110 10.70 0.50 -11.02
C LEU A 110 11.63 -0.52 -10.35
N SER A 111 12.54 -1.15 -11.11
CA SER A 111 13.56 -2.06 -10.56
C SER A 111 14.55 -1.33 -9.63
N GLY A 112 14.87 -0.07 -9.93
CA GLY A 112 15.72 0.76 -9.09
C GLY A 112 15.04 1.25 -7.81
N LEU A 113 13.70 1.32 -7.80
CA LEU A 113 12.92 1.85 -6.68
C LEU A 113 13.09 1.05 -5.39
N ASP A 114 13.10 -0.29 -5.43
CA ASP A 114 13.31 -1.11 -4.22
C ASP A 114 14.67 -0.82 -3.59
N THR A 115 15.73 -0.76 -4.40
CA THR A 115 17.08 -0.43 -3.92
C THR A 115 17.13 0.98 -3.34
N HIS A 116 16.47 1.94 -3.99
CA HIS A 116 16.37 3.30 -3.48
C HIS A 116 15.68 3.33 -2.11
N LEU A 117 14.49 2.72 -1.97
CA LEU A 117 13.75 2.69 -0.71
C LEU A 117 14.55 1.98 0.39
N LYS A 118 15.20 0.87 0.07
CA LYS A 118 15.97 0.07 1.02
C LYS A 118 17.22 0.77 1.54
N LYS A 119 17.96 1.48 0.68
CA LYS A 119 19.33 1.92 0.99
C LYS A 119 19.59 3.42 0.86
N ARG A 120 18.83 4.14 0.04
CA ARG A 120 19.21 5.49 -0.43
C ARG A 120 18.21 6.58 -0.09
N CYS A 121 16.96 6.23 0.21
CA CYS A 121 15.91 7.21 0.48
C CYS A 121 16.16 7.91 1.82
N ALA A 122 16.70 9.13 1.77
CA ALA A 122 16.92 9.94 2.97
C ALA A 122 15.61 10.47 3.59
N PHE A 123 14.51 10.41 2.82
CA PHE A 123 13.17 10.83 3.23
C PHE A 123 12.33 9.70 3.82
N GLN A 124 12.88 8.49 3.93
CA GLN A 124 12.21 7.39 4.61
C GLN A 124 12.10 7.70 6.11
N PHE A 125 10.99 7.32 6.73
CA PHE A 125 10.80 7.48 8.17
C PHE A 125 11.33 6.25 8.90
N ILE A 126 12.14 6.50 9.92
CA ILE A 126 12.61 5.48 10.84
C ILE A 126 12.20 5.87 12.27
N ALA A 127 11.83 4.87 13.07
CA ALA A 127 11.46 5.10 14.46
C ALA A 127 12.71 5.43 15.29
N CYS A 128 12.68 6.57 15.96
CA CYS A 128 13.74 6.92 16.90
C CYS A 128 13.75 5.93 18.08
N ILE A 129 14.89 5.33 18.39
CA ILE A 129 14.99 4.36 19.50
C ILE A 129 14.75 5.00 20.87
N ARG A 130 14.94 6.32 20.99
CA ARG A 130 14.78 7.07 22.24
C ARG A 130 13.32 7.43 22.52
N CYS A 131 12.60 7.95 21.53
CA CYS A 131 11.25 8.48 21.70
C CYS A 131 10.16 7.79 20.88
N ARG A 132 10.52 6.79 20.07
CA ARG A 132 9.65 6.02 19.15
C ARG A 132 8.93 6.84 18.07
N ARG A 133 9.10 8.17 18.03
CA ARG A 133 8.59 9.01 16.95
C ARG A 133 9.23 8.62 15.62
N GLY A 134 8.43 8.61 14.56
CA GLY A 134 8.93 8.50 13.20
C GLY A 134 9.64 9.79 12.80
N VAL A 135 10.91 9.67 12.39
CA VAL A 135 11.73 10.80 11.95
C VAL A 135 12.31 10.47 10.58
N PRO A 136 12.34 11.42 9.63
CA PRO A 136 13.06 11.22 8.37
C PRO A 136 14.51 10.83 8.63
N TYR A 137 15.03 9.85 7.90
CA TYR A 137 16.41 9.37 8.07
C TYR A 137 17.44 10.51 7.99
N LYS A 138 17.26 11.45 7.05
CA LYS A 138 18.10 12.66 6.90
C LYS A 138 18.18 13.51 8.17
N ASP A 139 17.10 13.56 8.96
CA ASP A 139 16.98 14.39 10.15
C ASP A 139 17.26 13.60 11.43
N MET A 140 17.57 12.30 11.33
CA MET A 140 17.75 11.46 12.52
C MET A 140 18.95 11.92 13.35
N ARG A 141 20.04 12.37 12.73
CA ARG A 141 21.23 12.87 13.45
C ARG A 141 20.92 14.11 14.28
N THR A 142 20.24 15.10 13.69
CA THR A 142 19.85 16.35 14.35
C THR A 142 18.76 16.11 15.40
N HIS A 143 17.81 15.22 15.11
CA HIS A 143 16.84 14.75 16.09
C HIS A 143 17.53 14.10 17.28
N PHE A 144 18.51 13.22 17.08
CA PHE A 144 19.16 12.51 18.18
C PHE A 144 19.88 13.44 19.16
N SER A 145 20.46 14.54 18.68
CA SER A 145 21.09 15.56 19.55
C SER A 145 20.10 16.32 20.44
N THR A 146 18.84 16.45 20.01
CA THR A 146 17.81 17.20 20.75
C THR A 146 16.74 16.31 21.38
N CYS A 147 16.76 15.01 21.08
CA CYS A 147 15.79 14.04 21.56
C CYS A 147 16.01 13.71 23.04
N LYS A 148 15.06 14.15 23.87
CA LYS A 148 15.03 13.94 25.32
C LYS A 148 14.54 12.55 25.75
N GLY A 149 14.51 11.56 24.84
CA GLY A 149 13.82 10.30 25.10
C GLY A 149 12.34 10.40 24.82
N ALA A 150 11.62 9.30 25.02
CA ALA A 150 10.19 9.40 25.28
C ALA A 150 10.11 10.29 26.53
N SER A 151 9.79 11.57 26.33
CA SER A 151 8.99 12.22 27.34
C SER A 151 7.90 11.22 27.62
N ARG A 152 7.77 10.79 28.87
CA ARG A 152 6.46 10.43 29.38
C ARG A 152 5.63 11.69 29.16
N ALA A 153 5.19 11.93 27.92
CA ALA A 153 3.86 12.39 27.72
C ALA A 153 3.08 11.29 28.42
N SER A 154 2.79 11.51 29.70
CA SER A 154 1.44 11.36 30.16
C SER A 154 0.58 12.06 29.11
N SER A 155 0.37 11.39 27.97
CA SER A 155 -0.87 11.52 27.24
C SER A 155 -1.86 11.28 28.35
N SER A 156 -2.46 12.37 28.82
CA SER A 156 -3.43 12.29 29.89
C SER A 156 -4.49 11.30 29.39
N SER A 157 -5.17 10.60 30.30
CA SER A 157 -6.29 9.74 29.91
C SER A 157 -7.25 10.46 28.94
N SER A 158 -7.37 11.80 29.09
CA SER A 158 -8.10 12.70 28.19
C SER A 158 -7.54 12.77 26.75
N ASP A 159 -6.22 12.87 26.55
CA ASP A 159 -5.64 12.92 25.19
C ASP A 159 -5.77 11.57 24.48
N ALA A 160 -5.63 10.48 25.22
CA ALA A 160 -5.86 9.13 24.70
C ALA A 160 -7.33 8.90 24.37
N ALA A 161 -8.25 9.37 25.21
CA ALA A 161 -9.69 9.29 24.97
C ALA A 161 -10.12 10.13 23.75
N SER A 162 -9.61 11.36 23.62
CA SER A 162 -9.89 12.22 22.46
C SER A 162 -9.41 11.59 21.16
N LEU A 163 -8.18 11.05 21.12
CA LEU A 163 -7.67 10.35 19.94
C LEU A 163 -8.50 9.10 19.62
N VAL A 164 -8.93 8.35 20.63
CA VAL A 164 -9.80 7.18 20.46
C VAL A 164 -11.16 7.58 19.88
N GLU A 165 -11.71 8.72 20.29
CA GLU A 165 -12.97 9.26 19.77
C GLU A 165 -12.84 9.77 18.34
N ASP A 166 -11.76 10.50 18.03
CA ASP A 166 -11.45 10.95 16.66
C ASP A 166 -11.28 9.76 15.70
N LEU A 167 -10.60 8.70 16.14
CA LEU A 167 -10.47 7.46 15.37
C LEU A 167 -11.81 6.71 15.23
N ALA A 168 -12.65 6.71 16.26
CA ALA A 168 -13.98 6.11 16.18
C ALA A 168 -14.90 6.86 15.20
N ASN A 169 -14.76 8.19 15.11
CA ASN A 169 -15.48 9.02 14.15
C ASN A 169 -14.97 8.79 12.72
N ALA A 170 -13.66 8.79 12.51
CA ALA A 170 -13.06 8.44 11.22
C ALA A 170 -13.47 7.04 10.73
N ARG A 171 -13.63 6.08 11.66
CA ARG A 171 -14.18 4.75 11.35
C ARG A 171 -15.61 4.83 10.82
N LYS A 172 -16.50 5.57 11.50
CA LYS A 172 -17.90 5.69 11.07
C LYS A 172 -18.00 6.32 9.68
N GLU A 173 -17.16 7.31 9.39
CA GLU A 173 -17.09 7.94 8.07
C GLU A 173 -16.61 6.96 6.99
N LEU A 174 -15.63 6.12 7.31
CA LEU A 174 -15.16 5.06 6.40
C LEU A 174 -16.22 3.97 6.19
N ASP A 175 -16.88 3.50 7.26
CA ASP A 175 -17.96 2.52 7.16
C ASP A 175 -19.12 3.06 6.30
N HIS A 176 -19.44 4.35 6.43
CA HIS A 176 -20.45 5.03 5.60
C HIS A 176 -20.00 5.16 4.13
N ALA A 177 -18.75 5.58 3.88
CA ALA A 177 -18.20 5.66 2.53
C ALA A 177 -18.19 4.28 1.84
N LEU A 178 -17.86 3.22 2.58
CA LEU A 178 -17.89 1.83 2.10
C LEU A 178 -19.31 1.31 1.87
N ALA A 179 -20.33 1.90 2.49
CA ALA A 179 -21.73 1.58 2.22
C ALA A 179 -22.23 2.19 0.90
N LEU A 180 -21.62 3.28 0.44
CA LEU A 180 -22.02 4.02 -0.77
C LEU A 180 -21.35 3.52 -2.07
N THR A 181 -20.30 2.71 -2.00
CA THR A 181 -19.54 2.25 -3.18
C THR A 181 -19.87 0.81 -3.58
N ASP A 182 -20.27 0.63 -4.83
CA ASP A 182 -20.85 -0.58 -5.42
C ASP A 182 -19.79 -1.54 -6.03
N ILE A 183 -18.76 -1.92 -5.25
CA ILE A 183 -17.65 -2.79 -5.72
C ILE A 183 -17.31 -3.86 -4.69
N ASP A 184 -17.83 -5.09 -4.87
CA ASP A 184 -17.87 -6.12 -3.82
C ASP A 184 -16.57 -6.88 -3.52
N GLY A 185 -15.56 -6.83 -4.41
CA GLY A 185 -14.31 -7.59 -4.26
C GLY A 185 -13.32 -7.02 -3.23
N GLU A 186 -13.02 -5.71 -3.31
CA GLU A 186 -12.06 -5.04 -2.41
C GLU A 186 -12.67 -4.75 -1.02
N ARG A 187 -14.01 -4.82 -0.91
CA ARG A 187 -14.77 -4.64 0.33
C ARG A 187 -14.51 -5.73 1.36
N CYS A 188 -14.27 -6.97 0.96
CA CYS A 188 -14.10 -8.06 1.91
C CYS A 188 -12.79 -7.93 2.70
N GLU A 189 -11.68 -7.67 2.01
CA GLU A 189 -10.37 -7.53 2.63
C GLU A 189 -10.26 -6.21 3.42
N LEU A 190 -10.83 -5.12 2.90
CA LEU A 190 -10.87 -3.86 3.62
C LEU A 190 -11.79 -3.94 4.84
N ARG A 191 -12.96 -4.58 4.75
CA ARG A 191 -13.84 -4.83 5.89
C ARG A 191 -13.17 -5.70 6.93
N LYS A 192 -12.46 -6.76 6.54
CA LYS A 192 -11.66 -7.58 7.47
C LYS A 192 -10.58 -6.76 8.17
N ALA A 193 -9.87 -5.90 7.43
CA ALA A 193 -8.87 -5.01 8.01
C ALA A 193 -9.48 -3.99 8.99
N VAL A 194 -10.65 -3.42 8.67
CA VAL A 194 -11.40 -2.50 9.53
C VAL A 194 -11.93 -3.21 10.79
N THR A 195 -12.46 -4.42 10.66
CA THR A 195 -12.91 -5.23 11.80
C THR A 195 -11.74 -5.62 12.70
N SER A 196 -10.61 -6.05 12.11
CA SER A 196 -9.40 -6.40 12.86
C SER A 196 -8.83 -5.18 13.61
N ALA A 197 -8.80 -4.01 12.97
CA ALA A 197 -8.45 -2.76 13.62
C ALA A 197 -9.42 -2.45 14.77
N SER A 198 -10.73 -2.62 14.57
CA SER A 198 -11.76 -2.41 15.59
C SER A 198 -11.55 -3.29 16.83
N GLU A 199 -11.20 -4.56 16.65
CA GLU A 199 -10.90 -5.47 17.76
C GLU A 199 -9.63 -5.06 18.51
N MET A 200 -8.59 -4.64 17.79
CA MET A 200 -7.37 -4.10 18.40
C MET A 200 -7.68 -2.84 19.23
N PHE A 201 -8.58 -1.98 18.75
CA PHE A 201 -8.99 -0.77 19.48
C PHE A 201 -9.83 -1.09 20.72
N ALA A 202 -10.79 -2.01 20.63
CA ALA A 202 -11.58 -2.42 21.79
C ALA A 202 -10.67 -2.99 22.90
N ARG A 203 -9.66 -3.79 22.53
CA ARG A 203 -8.66 -4.31 23.47
C ARG A 203 -7.83 -3.19 24.11
N LEU A 204 -7.41 -2.21 23.33
CA LEU A 204 -6.68 -1.04 23.84
C LEU A 204 -7.55 -0.19 24.78
N GLN A 205 -8.84 -0.02 24.48
CA GLN A 205 -9.80 0.66 25.37
C GLN A 205 -9.95 -0.07 26.70
N THR A 206 -10.09 -1.40 26.68
CA THR A 206 -10.16 -2.21 27.92
C THR A 206 -8.87 -2.10 28.73
N GLN A 207 -7.70 -2.14 28.07
CA GLN A 207 -6.41 -1.98 28.73
C GLN A 207 -6.23 -0.59 29.36
N LEU A 208 -6.68 0.47 28.69
CA LEU A 208 -6.65 1.83 29.23
C LEU A 208 -7.60 2.00 30.43
N ALA A 209 -8.78 1.38 30.39
CA ALA A 209 -9.72 1.38 31.51
C ALA A 209 -9.15 0.67 32.75
N MET A 210 -8.42 -0.44 32.58
CA MET A 210 -7.78 -1.18 33.67
C MET A 210 -6.59 -0.45 34.33
N VAL A 211 -5.89 0.40 33.57
CA VAL A 211 -4.80 1.25 34.09
C VAL A 211 -5.37 2.43 34.90
N GLY A 212 -6.60 2.88 34.61
CA GLY A 212 -7.27 3.92 35.38
C GLY A 212 -7.74 3.48 36.77
N THR A 213 -8.09 2.20 36.95
CA THR A 213 -8.57 1.67 38.24
C THR A 213 -7.46 1.30 39.22
N SER A 214 -6.21 1.13 38.75
CA SER A 214 -5.07 0.69 39.57
C SER A 214 -4.25 1.83 40.20
N LEU A 215 -4.71 3.09 40.07
CA LEU A 215 -4.10 4.29 40.68
C LEU A 215 -4.97 4.92 41.79
N SER A 216 -5.97 4.18 42.30
CA SER A 216 -6.93 4.68 43.31
C SER A 216 -6.87 3.94 44.66
N ASP A 217 -5.89 3.07 44.88
CA ASP A 217 -5.63 2.41 46.18
C ASP A 217 -4.21 2.72 46.68
#